data_AF-A0A954SQ09-F1
#
_entry.id   AF-A0A954SQ09-F1
#
_cell.length_a   1.000
_cell.length_b   1.000
_cell.length_c   1.000
_cell.angle_alpha   90.00
_cell.angle_beta   90.00
_cell.angle_gamma   90.00
#
_symmetry.space_group_name_H-M   'P 1'
#
loop_
_entity.id
_entity.type
_entity.pdbx_description
1 polymer ?
#
loop_
_entity_poly.entity_id
_entity_poly.type
_entity_poly.pdbx_seq_one_letter_code
_entity_poly.pdbx_strand_id
1 'polypeptide(L)'
;LSFTLGHRLGGMRMGLFSSILICCQPQMLWSAQSAGFGPFPTAMVLISLWSVHKLWEEQISSLSLTQVLAGTSAAFCALSGGPMILALASCLILNRCAWDGLLWIHDHSPASRNKRRRVFLRGWKSLAMIGFYVIVLAGWWYAWMLTSFGNAFVSEWFQPWLGCSETVANIDWGPQVPTTQFFPGIMSGLVLLGFVQGIRELFGKPQAERENRRSECVWLLSWACTAGLFWGIAEYAVRDCPAALEIWRLFLIVPITMLAAWGVVEIADRRVSLKRLFAYAIFSVIISLLQSRNRWGDRAYLFQTATLVMSLIAISPIIVWKLLRWSKHQDRRERQILCLITLSLVGLTMIDGLSTVNLNAASTVELRALNRDLDNVGTVDRLVFASRSSISPELVFIVRSRWPEAAVNHVTDWNSAMSNIVQHRISTKHNTGELLICWDIAEASRFKDLQNPVIVVPAVGSRIFRDRELNVFLCETTVGE
;
A
#
# COMPACT_ATOMS: atom_id res chain seq x y z
N LEU A 1 -12.66 4.25 8.09
CA LEU A 1 -12.72 4.77 6.70
C LEU A 1 -13.20 3.73 5.70
N SER A 2 -12.56 2.54 5.60
CA SER A 2 -13.04 1.48 4.69
C SER A 2 -14.49 1.07 4.97
N PHE A 3 -14.85 0.80 6.24
CA PHE A 3 -16.24 0.49 6.64
C PHE A 3 -17.22 1.59 6.21
N THR A 4 -16.91 2.86 6.47
CA THR A 4 -17.80 3.99 6.18
C THR A 4 -18.00 4.20 4.68
N LEU A 5 -16.94 4.01 3.88
CA LEU A 5 -17.02 4.05 2.42
C LEU A 5 -17.81 2.86 1.88
N GLY A 6 -17.48 1.63 2.30
CA GLY A 6 -18.20 0.43 1.86
C GLY A 6 -19.67 0.43 2.30
N HIS A 7 -19.97 0.96 3.48
CA HIS A 7 -21.35 1.12 3.96
C HIS A 7 -22.16 2.05 3.06
N ARG A 8 -21.56 3.15 2.59
CA ARG A 8 -22.22 4.06 1.66
C ARG A 8 -22.34 3.49 0.25
N LEU A 9 -21.34 2.75 -0.23
CA LEU A 9 -21.30 2.20 -1.59
C LEU A 9 -22.15 0.95 -1.82
N GLY A 10 -22.51 0.21 -0.77
CA GLY A 10 -23.27 -1.03 -0.93
C GLY A 10 -23.93 -1.54 0.35
N GLY A 11 -24.19 -0.64 1.28
CA GLY A 11 -24.85 -0.94 2.55
C GLY A 11 -23.95 -1.63 3.58
N MET A 12 -24.55 -1.94 4.74
CA MET A 12 -23.85 -2.45 5.92
C MET A 12 -22.99 -3.70 5.64
N ARG A 13 -23.47 -4.62 4.80
CA ARG A 13 -22.74 -5.85 4.46
C ARG A 13 -21.44 -5.55 3.71
N MET A 14 -21.48 -4.65 2.72
CA MET A 14 -20.28 -4.26 1.98
C MET A 14 -19.28 -3.53 2.89
N GLY A 15 -19.77 -2.66 3.79
CA GLY A 15 -18.94 -2.02 4.81
C GLY A 15 -18.22 -3.02 5.72
N LEU A 16 -18.94 -4.02 6.24
CA LEU A 16 -18.35 -5.07 7.08
C LEU A 16 -17.30 -5.89 6.33
N PHE A 17 -17.64 -6.46 5.16
CA PHE A 17 -16.70 -7.30 4.42
C PHE A 17 -15.48 -6.51 3.94
N SER A 18 -15.64 -5.28 3.42
CA SER A 18 -14.50 -4.46 3.01
C SER A 18 -13.57 -4.12 4.18
N SER A 19 -14.12 -3.88 5.38
CA SER A 19 -13.32 -3.63 6.58
C SER A 19 -12.56 -4.88 7.06
N ILE A 20 -13.20 -6.05 7.02
CA ILE A 20 -12.56 -7.31 7.38
C ILE A 20 -11.43 -7.62 6.40
N LEU A 21 -11.70 -7.52 5.10
CA LEU A 21 -10.75 -7.84 4.05
C LEU A 21 -9.54 -6.91 4.07
N ILE A 22 -9.74 -5.60 4.25
CA ILE A 22 -8.62 -4.66 4.31
C ILE A 22 -7.77 -4.85 5.58
N CYS A 23 -8.40 -5.14 6.73
CA CYS A 23 -7.69 -5.39 8.00
C CYS A 23 -6.88 -6.68 7.99
N CYS A 24 -7.28 -7.64 7.17
CA CYS A 24 -6.60 -8.93 7.04
C CYS A 24 -5.65 -9.00 5.84
N GLN A 25 -5.58 -7.92 5.05
CA GLN A 25 -4.74 -7.90 3.88
C GLN A 25 -3.27 -7.79 4.28
N PRO A 26 -2.39 -8.73 3.87
CA PRO A 26 -0.99 -8.77 4.30
C PRO A 26 -0.25 -7.46 4.06
N GLN A 27 -0.45 -6.80 2.91
CA GLN A 27 0.22 -5.54 2.61
C GLN A 27 -0.26 -4.39 3.51
N MET A 28 -1.54 -4.34 3.88
CA MET A 28 -2.04 -3.30 4.77
C MET A 28 -1.55 -3.52 6.21
N LEU A 29 -1.50 -4.77 6.65
CA LEU A 29 -0.92 -5.15 7.94
C LEU A 29 0.58 -4.85 7.99
N TRP A 30 1.31 -5.15 6.91
CA TRP A 30 2.71 -4.82 6.77
C TRP A 30 2.94 -3.31 6.82
N SER A 31 2.26 -2.55 5.96
CA SER A 31 2.44 -1.11 5.89
C SER A 31 1.94 -0.40 7.16
N ALA A 32 1.03 -0.99 7.94
CA ALA A 32 0.66 -0.47 9.26
C ALA A 32 1.76 -0.68 10.32
N GLN A 33 2.69 -1.61 10.10
CA GLN A 33 3.80 -1.92 10.99
C GLN A 33 5.11 -1.27 10.56
N SER A 34 5.29 -1.02 9.27
CA SER A 34 6.48 -0.34 8.75
C SER A 34 6.32 1.17 8.88
N ALA A 35 7.42 1.87 9.16
CA ALA A 35 7.51 3.33 9.04
C ALA A 35 7.64 3.74 7.55
N GLY A 36 6.85 3.11 6.68
CA GLY A 36 6.85 3.35 5.25
C GLY A 36 6.21 4.69 4.90
N PHE A 37 6.51 5.19 3.70
CA PHE A 37 5.99 6.45 3.18
C PHE A 37 4.56 6.32 2.61
N GLY A 38 4.04 5.11 2.42
CA GLY A 38 2.74 4.84 1.81
C GLY A 38 1.48 4.97 2.69
N PRO A 39 1.46 4.57 3.98
CA PRO A 39 0.24 4.52 4.79
C PRO A 39 -0.44 5.87 5.00
N PHE A 40 0.32 6.89 5.41
CA PHE A 40 -0.21 8.22 5.69
C PHE A 40 -0.86 8.88 4.45
N PRO A 41 -0.18 8.96 3.29
CA PRO A 41 -0.81 9.48 2.08
C PRO A 41 -2.07 8.68 1.70
N THR A 42 -2.03 7.35 1.80
CA THR A 42 -3.18 6.50 1.50
C THR A 42 -4.36 6.82 2.41
N ALA A 43 -4.14 7.03 3.71
CA ALA A 43 -5.18 7.46 4.64
C ALA A 43 -5.77 8.83 4.24
N MET A 44 -4.94 9.79 3.85
CA MET A 44 -5.37 11.11 3.39
C MET A 44 -6.21 11.03 2.10
N VAL A 45 -5.84 10.15 1.16
CA VAL A 45 -6.67 9.85 -0.02
C VAL A 45 -8.05 9.32 0.38
N LEU A 46 -8.11 8.38 1.32
CA LEU A 46 -9.40 7.81 1.76
C LEU A 46 -10.28 8.86 2.43
N ILE A 47 -9.70 9.75 3.23
CA ILE A 47 -10.42 10.88 3.82
C ILE A 47 -10.93 11.83 2.73
N SER A 48 -10.09 12.13 1.74
CA SER A 48 -10.46 13.00 0.62
C SER A 48 -11.59 12.40 -0.21
N LEU A 49 -11.46 11.15 -0.66
CA LEU A 49 -12.48 10.42 -1.42
C LEU A 49 -13.81 10.32 -0.66
N TRP A 50 -13.77 9.96 0.63
CA TRP A 50 -14.97 9.92 1.47
C TRP A 50 -15.64 11.29 1.59
N SER A 51 -14.84 12.34 1.79
CA SER A 51 -15.34 13.71 1.92
C SER A 51 -15.98 14.18 0.62
N VAL A 52 -15.35 13.92 -0.54
CA VAL A 52 -15.92 14.28 -1.85
C VAL A 52 -17.21 13.52 -2.13
N HIS A 53 -17.24 12.21 -1.85
CA HIS A 53 -18.45 11.41 -2.00
C HIS A 53 -19.60 12.00 -1.17
N LYS A 54 -19.34 12.29 0.11
CA LYS A 54 -20.33 12.92 1.01
C LYS A 54 -20.78 14.30 0.52
N LEU A 55 -19.85 15.12 0.04
CA LEU A 55 -20.13 16.45 -0.49
C LEU A 55 -21.07 16.40 -1.70
N TRP A 56 -20.87 15.42 -2.59
CA TRP A 56 -21.70 15.25 -3.79
C TRP A 56 -23.07 14.65 -3.49
N GLU A 57 -23.16 13.76 -2.51
CA GLU A 57 -24.41 13.15 -2.05
C GLU A 57 -25.33 14.18 -1.35
N GLU A 58 -24.79 14.95 -0.41
CA GLU A 58 -25.57 15.94 0.37
C GLU A 58 -25.90 17.21 -0.44
N GLN A 59 -25.42 17.31 -1.68
CA GLN A 59 -25.62 18.44 -2.60
C GLN A 59 -25.30 19.82 -2.01
N ILE A 60 -24.42 19.89 -1.00
CA ILE A 60 -24.13 21.12 -0.26
C ILE A 60 -23.48 22.14 -1.20
N SER A 61 -24.07 23.34 -1.24
CA SER A 61 -23.69 24.39 -2.21
C SER A 61 -22.74 25.46 -1.65
N SER A 62 -22.54 25.47 -0.33
CA SER A 62 -21.69 26.42 0.40
C SER A 62 -20.42 25.76 0.94
N LEU A 63 -19.48 26.60 1.39
CA LEU A 63 -18.31 26.21 2.19
C LEU A 63 -18.74 25.28 3.33
N SER A 64 -18.51 23.98 3.16
CA SER A 64 -18.86 22.96 4.13
C SER A 64 -17.60 22.42 4.79
N LEU A 65 -17.73 21.99 6.04
CA LEU A 65 -16.62 21.31 6.74
C LEU A 65 -16.12 20.10 5.94
N THR A 66 -17.01 19.40 5.26
CA THR A 66 -16.68 18.29 4.35
C THR A 66 -15.79 18.73 3.18
N GLN A 67 -16.05 19.91 2.60
CA GLN A 67 -15.24 20.46 1.52
C GLN A 67 -13.85 20.89 1.99
N VAL A 68 -13.76 21.53 3.17
CA VAL A 68 -12.48 21.87 3.81
C VAL A 68 -11.70 20.60 4.12
N LEU A 69 -12.36 19.57 4.65
CA LEU A 69 -11.73 18.27 4.94
C LEU A 69 -11.22 17.59 3.67
N ALA A 70 -11.99 17.61 2.57
CA ALA A 70 -11.55 17.08 1.28
C ALA A 70 -10.31 17.80 0.74
N GLY A 71 -10.30 19.13 0.80
CA GLY A 71 -9.20 19.98 0.35
C GLY A 71 -7.93 19.83 1.19
N THR A 72 -8.06 19.88 2.52
CA THR A 72 -6.94 19.73 3.47
C THR A 72 -6.31 18.34 3.38
N SER A 73 -7.11 17.28 3.37
CA SER A 73 -6.60 15.91 3.18
C SER A 73 -5.94 15.71 1.82
N ALA A 74 -6.50 16.28 0.74
CA ALA A 74 -5.84 16.27 -0.57
C ALA A 74 -4.50 17.02 -0.56
N ALA A 75 -4.41 18.14 0.18
CA ALA A 75 -3.17 18.90 0.33
C ALA A 75 -2.11 18.10 1.10
N PHE A 76 -2.47 17.47 2.21
CA PHE A 76 -1.56 16.58 2.94
C PHE A 76 -1.13 15.38 2.09
N CYS A 77 -2.05 14.81 1.30
CA CYS A 77 -1.72 13.77 0.33
C CYS A 77 -0.69 14.25 -0.71
N ALA A 78 -0.79 15.49 -1.19
CA ALA A 78 0.21 16.05 -2.09
C ALA A 78 1.57 16.14 -1.36
N LEU A 79 1.61 16.79 -0.20
CA LEU A 79 2.85 16.99 0.56
C LEU A 79 3.54 15.68 0.94
N SER A 80 2.79 14.66 1.37
CA SER A 80 3.37 13.39 1.82
C SER A 80 3.53 12.33 0.73
N GLY A 81 2.58 12.27 -0.21
CA GLY A 81 2.49 11.22 -1.24
C GLY A 81 2.94 11.67 -2.63
N GLY A 82 3.34 12.93 -2.78
CA GLY A 82 3.81 13.52 -4.02
C GLY A 82 2.87 13.25 -5.20
N PRO A 83 3.29 12.49 -6.23
CA PRO A 83 2.52 12.26 -7.45
C PRO A 83 1.20 11.51 -7.23
N MET A 84 0.98 10.89 -6.07
CA MET A 84 -0.31 10.25 -5.76
C MET A 84 -1.49 11.24 -5.79
N ILE A 85 -1.25 12.55 -5.61
CA ILE A 85 -2.26 13.58 -5.83
C ILE A 85 -2.83 13.58 -7.26
N LEU A 86 -2.01 13.21 -8.25
CA LEU A 86 -2.43 13.09 -9.65
C LEU A 86 -3.39 11.92 -9.84
N ALA A 87 -3.15 10.80 -9.15
CA ALA A 87 -4.06 9.66 -9.11
C ALA A 87 -5.40 10.02 -8.47
N LEU A 88 -5.37 10.72 -7.33
CA LEU A 88 -6.58 11.22 -6.66
C LEU A 88 -7.36 12.18 -7.58
N ALA A 89 -6.69 13.16 -8.17
CA ALA A 89 -7.31 14.11 -9.10
C ALA A 89 -7.91 13.38 -10.31
N SER A 90 -7.19 12.42 -10.90
CA SER A 90 -7.66 11.63 -12.03
C SER A 90 -8.88 10.78 -11.67
N CYS A 91 -8.88 10.16 -10.49
CA CYS A 91 -10.02 9.41 -9.96
C CYS A 91 -11.26 10.32 -9.81
N LEU A 92 -11.09 11.51 -9.22
CA LEU A 92 -12.19 12.47 -9.03
C LEU A 92 -12.73 13.03 -10.35
N ILE A 93 -11.85 13.36 -11.29
CA ILE A 93 -12.24 13.85 -12.63
C ILE A 93 -12.95 12.74 -13.41
N LEU A 94 -12.40 11.53 -13.43
CA LEU A 94 -12.98 10.40 -14.15
C LEU A 94 -14.34 10.00 -13.57
N ASN A 95 -14.46 10.00 -12.24
CA ASN A 95 -15.73 9.86 -11.55
C ASN A 95 -16.76 10.89 -12.02
N ARG A 96 -16.34 12.14 -12.06
CA ARG A 96 -17.23 13.22 -12.42
C ARG A 96 -17.70 13.11 -13.87
N CYS A 97 -16.77 12.89 -14.79
CA CYS A 97 -17.06 12.69 -16.21
C CYS A 97 -17.96 11.48 -16.46
N ALA A 98 -17.71 10.35 -15.78
CA ALA A 98 -18.52 9.14 -15.91
C ALA A 98 -19.96 9.37 -15.43
N TRP A 99 -20.12 10.08 -14.30
CA TRP A 99 -21.44 10.45 -13.79
C TRP A 99 -22.19 11.41 -14.72
N ASP A 100 -21.50 12.46 -15.18
CA ASP A 100 -22.09 13.45 -16.10
C ASP A 100 -22.48 12.80 -17.44
N GLY A 101 -21.71 11.82 -17.92
CA GLY A 101 -21.99 11.00 -19.10
C GLY A 101 -23.18 10.07 -18.93
N LEU A 102 -23.33 9.41 -17.77
CA LEU A 102 -24.50 8.57 -17.48
C LEU A 102 -25.80 9.36 -17.48
N LEU A 103 -25.79 10.52 -16.83
CA LEU A 103 -26.91 11.45 -16.87
C LEU A 103 -27.23 11.89 -18.32
N TRP A 104 -26.27 11.78 -19.25
CA TRP A 104 -26.44 12.22 -20.64
C TRP A 104 -27.20 11.25 -21.49
N ILE A 105 -26.93 9.98 -21.27
CA ILE A 105 -27.51 8.90 -22.04
C ILE A 105 -28.99 8.67 -21.66
N HIS A 106 -29.37 8.95 -20.42
CA HIS A 106 -30.68 8.55 -19.89
C HIS A 106 -31.76 9.64 -19.94
N ASP A 107 -31.39 10.92 -19.97
CA ASP A 107 -32.35 12.02 -19.84
C ASP A 107 -32.50 12.83 -21.12
N HIS A 108 -33.61 12.63 -21.83
CA HIS A 108 -33.96 13.35 -23.06
C HIS A 108 -34.95 14.51 -22.84
N SER A 109 -35.35 14.77 -21.58
CA SER A 109 -36.34 15.81 -21.27
C SER A 109 -35.73 17.22 -21.23
N PRO A 110 -36.36 18.23 -21.86
CA PRO A 110 -35.88 19.62 -21.80
C PRO A 110 -35.94 20.22 -20.38
N ALA A 111 -36.89 19.79 -19.53
CA ALA A 111 -37.00 20.26 -18.16
C ALA A 111 -35.87 19.74 -17.25
N SER A 112 -35.32 18.55 -17.53
CA SER A 112 -34.18 18.02 -16.78
C SER A 112 -32.86 18.70 -17.16
N ARG A 113 -32.77 19.33 -18.34
CA ARG A 113 -31.55 20.00 -18.84
C ARG A 113 -31.04 21.12 -17.92
N ASN A 114 -31.93 21.94 -17.36
CA ASN A 114 -31.55 23.03 -16.44
C ASN A 114 -31.16 22.53 -15.04
N LYS A 115 -31.83 21.50 -14.53
CA LYS A 115 -31.46 20.84 -13.26
C LYS A 115 -30.09 20.19 -13.41
N ARG A 116 -29.85 19.53 -14.53
CA ARG A 116 -28.62 18.86 -14.90
C ARG A 116 -27.44 19.82 -15.07
N ARG A 117 -27.62 20.95 -15.76
CA ARG A 117 -26.59 21.99 -15.87
C ARG A 117 -26.17 22.54 -14.49
N ARG A 118 -27.13 22.69 -13.56
CA ARG A 118 -26.85 23.11 -12.18
C ARG A 118 -26.06 22.05 -11.41
N VAL A 119 -26.44 20.78 -11.51
CA VAL A 119 -25.67 19.67 -10.90
C VAL A 119 -24.28 19.62 -11.49
N PHE A 120 -24.16 19.69 -12.83
CA PHE A 120 -22.90 19.73 -13.59
C PHE A 120 -21.95 20.80 -13.04
N LEU A 121 -22.37 22.07 -13.09
CA LEU A 121 -21.57 23.21 -12.65
C LEU A 121 -21.19 23.12 -11.16
N ARG A 122 -22.09 22.61 -10.30
CA ARG A 122 -21.81 22.48 -8.87
C ARG A 122 -20.70 21.48 -8.58
N GLY A 123 -20.69 20.33 -9.26
CA GLY A 123 -19.63 19.33 -9.10
C GLY A 123 -18.27 19.88 -9.51
N TRP A 124 -18.19 20.54 -10.68
CA TRP A 124 -16.95 21.18 -11.13
C TRP A 124 -16.50 22.33 -10.22
N LYS A 125 -17.42 23.14 -9.71
CA LYS A 125 -17.11 24.16 -8.68
C LYS A 125 -16.53 23.53 -7.42
N SER A 126 -17.07 22.40 -6.97
CA SER A 126 -16.56 21.71 -5.78
C SER A 126 -15.13 21.18 -5.99
N LEU A 127 -14.83 20.61 -7.16
CA LEU A 127 -13.49 20.17 -7.53
C LEU A 127 -12.51 21.34 -7.63
N ALA A 128 -12.93 22.44 -8.25
CA ALA A 128 -12.12 23.66 -8.35
C ALA A 128 -11.75 24.21 -6.96
N MET A 129 -12.70 24.21 -6.03
CA MET A 129 -12.44 24.61 -4.64
C MET A 129 -11.51 23.65 -3.90
N ILE A 130 -11.62 22.33 -4.12
CA ILE A 130 -10.67 21.35 -3.56
C ILE A 130 -9.27 21.63 -4.12
N GLY A 131 -9.14 21.85 -5.43
CA GLY A 131 -7.89 22.24 -6.06
C GLY A 131 -7.33 23.54 -5.49
N PHE A 132 -8.18 24.53 -5.23
CA PHE A 132 -7.79 25.77 -4.56
C PHE A 132 -7.19 25.51 -3.17
N TYR A 133 -7.81 24.67 -2.33
CA TYR A 133 -7.23 24.30 -1.04
C TYR A 133 -5.86 23.60 -1.17
N VAL A 134 -5.71 22.71 -2.15
CA VAL A 134 -4.42 22.05 -2.42
C VAL A 134 -3.35 23.07 -2.78
N ILE A 135 -3.67 24.02 -3.66
CA ILE A 135 -2.74 25.09 -4.06
C ILE A 135 -2.38 25.99 -2.87
N VAL A 136 -3.36 26.39 -2.06
CA VAL A 136 -3.11 27.28 -0.91
C VAL A 136 -2.27 26.59 0.17
N LEU A 137 -2.55 25.32 0.47
CA LEU A 137 -1.90 24.63 1.60
C LEU A 137 -0.59 23.95 1.23
N ALA A 138 -0.47 23.43 0.00
CA ALA A 138 0.72 22.70 -0.46
C ALA A 138 1.46 23.41 -1.60
N GLY A 139 0.77 24.21 -2.40
CA GLY A 139 1.34 24.86 -3.60
C GLY A 139 2.49 25.82 -3.30
N TRP A 140 2.47 26.53 -2.17
CA TRP A 140 3.59 27.40 -1.78
C TRP A 140 4.86 26.59 -1.51
N TRP A 141 4.75 25.41 -0.89
CA TRP A 141 5.89 24.52 -0.64
C TRP A 141 6.45 23.99 -1.95
N TYR A 142 5.59 23.59 -2.88
CA TYR A 142 6.01 23.19 -4.23
C TYR A 142 6.70 24.32 -4.99
N ALA A 143 6.16 25.53 -4.93
CA ALA A 143 6.77 26.69 -5.57
C ALA A 143 8.16 26.99 -4.96
N TRP A 144 8.29 26.89 -3.64
CA TRP A 144 9.57 27.06 -2.95
C TRP A 144 10.58 25.96 -3.32
N MET A 145 10.17 24.69 -3.35
CA MET A 145 11.03 23.58 -3.76
C MET A 145 11.45 23.70 -5.23
N LEU A 146 10.52 24.08 -6.11
CA LEU A 146 10.79 24.29 -7.54
C LEU A 146 11.75 25.46 -7.78
N THR A 147 11.62 26.55 -7.03
CA THR A 147 12.51 27.72 -7.16
C THR A 147 13.88 27.49 -6.55
N SER A 148 13.97 26.73 -5.45
CA SER A 148 15.23 26.48 -4.74
C SER A 148 16.05 25.34 -5.36
N PHE A 149 15.40 24.28 -5.83
CA PHE A 149 16.06 23.05 -6.30
C PHE A 149 15.82 22.75 -7.79
N GLY A 150 14.90 23.45 -8.45
CA GLY A 150 14.68 23.35 -9.89
C GLY A 150 14.41 21.92 -10.37
N ASN A 151 15.13 21.52 -11.41
CA ASN A 151 14.97 20.20 -12.04
C ASN A 151 15.28 19.03 -11.09
N ALA A 152 16.19 19.20 -10.13
CA ALA A 152 16.53 18.15 -9.18
C ALA A 152 15.31 17.76 -8.34
N PHE A 153 14.56 18.76 -7.86
CA PHE A 153 13.30 18.51 -7.16
C PHE A 153 12.25 17.85 -8.07
N VAL A 154 12.09 18.31 -9.32
CA VAL A 154 11.10 17.71 -10.24
C VAL A 154 11.45 16.24 -10.51
N SER A 155 12.72 15.92 -10.78
CA SER A 155 13.16 14.54 -10.97
C SER A 155 12.94 13.70 -9.72
N GLU A 156 13.19 14.26 -8.53
CA GLU A 156 12.99 13.55 -7.27
C GLU A 156 11.51 13.37 -6.91
N TRP A 157 10.69 14.36 -7.20
CA TRP A 157 9.26 14.33 -6.94
C TRP A 157 8.53 13.31 -7.82
N PHE A 158 8.97 13.17 -9.07
CA PHE A 158 8.50 12.13 -9.98
C PHE A 158 9.25 10.79 -9.84
N GLN A 159 10.19 10.64 -8.90
CA GLN A 159 10.88 9.36 -8.63
C GLN A 159 9.94 8.16 -8.52
N PRO A 160 8.77 8.26 -7.85
CA PRO A 160 7.86 7.13 -7.78
C PRO A 160 7.39 6.60 -9.15
N TRP A 161 7.61 7.36 -10.24
CA TRP A 161 7.30 7.02 -11.63
C TRP A 161 8.53 6.93 -12.54
N LEU A 162 9.64 7.61 -12.22
CA LEU A 162 10.82 7.72 -13.09
C LEU A 162 12.00 6.84 -12.67
N GLY A 163 11.91 6.18 -11.51
CA GLY A 163 12.97 5.30 -11.00
C GLY A 163 13.45 5.68 -9.61
N CYS A 164 14.24 4.79 -8.99
CA CYS A 164 14.93 5.09 -7.74
C CYS A 164 16.19 5.94 -8.02
N SER A 165 16.38 7.00 -7.24
CA SER A 165 17.66 7.69 -7.06
C SER A 165 18.58 6.76 -6.28
N GLU A 166 19.90 6.92 -6.40
CA GLU A 166 20.84 6.10 -5.63
C GLU A 166 20.53 6.14 -4.12
N THR A 167 20.07 7.28 -3.60
CA THR A 167 19.68 7.46 -2.20
C THR A 167 18.44 6.65 -1.80
N VAL A 168 17.44 6.51 -2.68
CA VAL A 168 16.21 5.72 -2.41
C VAL A 168 16.39 4.24 -2.77
N ALA A 169 17.19 3.93 -3.79
CA ALA A 169 17.57 2.56 -4.17
C ALA A 169 18.30 1.83 -3.05
N ASN A 170 19.09 2.58 -2.27
CA ASN A 170 19.91 2.07 -1.18
C ASN A 170 19.13 1.81 0.12
N ILE A 171 17.85 2.21 0.21
CA ILE A 171 16.99 1.92 1.36
C ILE A 171 16.20 0.64 1.05
N ASP A 172 16.42 -0.43 1.83
CA ASP A 172 15.66 -1.69 1.79
C ASP A 172 14.38 -1.41 2.53
N TRP A 173 13.23 -1.49 1.88
CA TRP A 173 11.96 -1.22 2.56
C TRP A 173 11.46 -2.40 3.40
N GLY A 174 12.43 -3.16 3.95
CA GLY A 174 12.28 -4.46 4.57
C GLY A 174 12.32 -5.61 3.57
N PRO A 175 12.28 -6.88 4.04
CA PRO A 175 12.19 -8.03 3.15
C PRO A 175 11.04 -7.73 2.22
N GLN A 176 11.38 -7.55 0.93
CA GLN A 176 10.49 -7.06 -0.10
C GLN A 176 9.09 -7.54 0.24
N VAL A 177 8.16 -6.63 0.60
CA VAL A 177 6.72 -6.99 0.72
C VAL A 177 6.49 -7.88 -0.46
N PRO A 178 6.27 -9.21 -0.31
CA PRO A 178 6.65 -10.16 -1.34
C PRO A 178 6.13 -9.58 -2.64
N THR A 179 7.03 -9.07 -3.48
CA THR A 179 6.66 -8.09 -4.52
C THR A 179 5.67 -8.70 -5.51
N THR A 180 5.58 -10.01 -5.41
CA THR A 180 4.81 -10.99 -6.13
C THR A 180 3.48 -11.37 -5.45
N GLN A 181 3.18 -10.97 -4.21
CA GLN A 181 1.89 -11.16 -3.51
C GLN A 181 0.88 -10.04 -3.81
N PHE A 182 1.26 -9.09 -4.67
CA PHE A 182 0.50 -7.87 -4.92
C PHE A 182 -0.98 -8.11 -5.22
N PHE A 183 -1.30 -9.21 -5.89
CA PHE A 183 -2.66 -9.68 -5.99
C PHE A 183 -2.91 -10.71 -4.88
N PRO A 184 -3.93 -10.52 -4.04
CA PRO A 184 -4.46 -11.64 -3.27
C PRO A 184 -5.00 -12.66 -4.29
N GLY A 185 -4.16 -13.59 -4.73
CA GLY A 185 -4.51 -14.55 -5.77
C GLY A 185 -5.82 -15.27 -5.43
N ILE A 186 -6.00 -15.55 -4.14
CA ILE A 186 -7.21 -16.14 -3.55
C ILE A 186 -8.45 -15.25 -3.69
N MET A 187 -8.29 -13.92 -3.67
CA MET A 187 -9.40 -12.97 -3.83
C MET A 187 -9.64 -12.52 -5.28
N SER A 188 -8.73 -12.80 -6.21
CA SER A 188 -8.81 -12.29 -7.58
C SER A 188 -10.12 -12.66 -8.30
N GLY A 189 -10.71 -13.83 -8.02
CA GLY A 189 -12.04 -14.19 -8.54
C GLY A 189 -13.19 -13.46 -7.87
N LEU A 190 -13.09 -13.13 -6.58
CA LEU A 190 -14.09 -12.28 -5.90
C LEU A 190 -14.03 -10.85 -6.42
N VAL A 191 -12.82 -10.33 -6.66
CA VAL A 191 -12.59 -9.02 -7.29
C VAL A 191 -13.17 -9.00 -8.70
N LEU A 192 -12.84 -10.01 -9.52
CA LEU A 192 -13.36 -10.12 -10.88
C LEU A 192 -14.89 -10.24 -10.89
N LEU A 193 -15.45 -11.01 -9.97
CA LEU A 193 -16.90 -11.12 -9.81
C LEU A 193 -17.53 -9.76 -9.49
N GLY A 194 -16.99 -9.03 -8.49
CA GLY A 194 -17.46 -7.70 -8.13
C GLY A 194 -17.34 -6.72 -9.29
N PHE A 195 -16.23 -6.75 -10.02
CA PHE A 195 -16.00 -5.90 -11.20
C PHE A 195 -17.00 -6.18 -12.33
N VAL A 196 -17.19 -7.46 -12.70
CA VAL A 196 -18.13 -7.86 -13.74
C VAL A 196 -19.58 -7.52 -13.35
N GLN A 197 -19.94 -7.70 -12.09
CA GLN A 197 -21.27 -7.34 -11.60
C GLN A 197 -21.47 -5.82 -11.60
N GLY A 198 -20.46 -5.04 -11.18
CA GLY A 198 -20.49 -3.58 -11.28
C GLY A 198 -20.69 -3.09 -12.73
N ILE A 199 -19.98 -3.67 -13.69
CA ILE A 199 -20.16 -3.37 -15.13
C ILE A 199 -21.59 -3.73 -15.58
N ARG A 200 -22.11 -4.89 -15.18
CA ARG A 200 -23.47 -5.30 -15.53
C ARG A 200 -24.53 -4.38 -14.93
N GLU A 201 -24.30 -3.84 -13.74
CA GLU A 201 -25.21 -2.88 -13.13
C GLU A 201 -25.16 -1.52 -13.83
N LEU A 202 -23.97 -1.10 -14.26
CA LEU A 202 -23.74 0.12 -15.03
C LEU A 202 -24.48 0.08 -16.38
N PHE A 203 -24.37 -1.03 -17.12
CA PHE A 203 -24.97 -1.19 -18.45
C PHE A 203 -26.32 -1.92 -18.47
N GLY A 204 -26.83 -2.34 -17.32
CA GLY A 204 -28.12 -3.03 -17.21
C GLY A 204 -29.30 -2.11 -17.54
N LYS A 205 -30.53 -2.64 -17.65
CA LYS A 205 -31.72 -1.81 -17.89
C LYS A 205 -31.97 -0.84 -16.72
N PRO A 206 -32.29 0.44 -16.98
CA PRO A 206 -32.61 1.41 -15.93
C PRO A 206 -33.90 1.01 -15.22
N GLN A 207 -33.82 0.90 -13.89
CA GLN A 207 -34.96 0.78 -12.98
C GLN A 207 -34.77 1.84 -11.90
N ALA A 208 -35.84 2.47 -11.43
CA ALA A 208 -35.77 3.59 -10.47
C ALA A 208 -35.02 3.23 -9.17
N GLU A 209 -35.15 1.99 -8.67
CA GLU A 209 -34.41 1.50 -7.49
C GLU A 209 -32.89 1.33 -7.74
N ARG A 210 -32.43 1.33 -9.00
CA ARG A 210 -31.02 1.10 -9.36
C ARG A 210 -30.22 2.38 -9.61
N GLU A 211 -30.83 3.55 -9.56
CA GLU A 211 -30.15 4.80 -9.91
C GLU A 211 -29.07 5.19 -8.87
N ASN A 212 -29.37 5.07 -7.58
CA ASN A 212 -28.38 5.26 -6.51
C ASN A 212 -27.24 4.25 -6.62
N ARG A 213 -27.59 2.96 -6.82
CA ARG A 213 -26.62 1.88 -6.93
C ARG A 213 -25.67 2.03 -8.12
N ARG A 214 -26.16 2.59 -9.23
CA ARG A 214 -25.32 2.92 -10.39
C ARG A 214 -24.31 4.01 -10.07
N SER A 215 -24.68 5.03 -9.31
CA SER A 215 -23.74 6.08 -8.88
C SER A 215 -22.59 5.50 -8.05
N GLU A 216 -22.92 4.56 -7.16
CA GLU A 216 -21.97 3.83 -6.32
C GLU A 216 -21.07 2.90 -7.16
N CYS A 217 -21.63 2.21 -8.16
CA CYS A 217 -20.86 1.41 -9.12
C CYS A 217 -19.85 2.27 -9.88
N VAL A 218 -20.26 3.43 -10.38
CA VAL A 218 -19.37 4.36 -11.11
C VAL A 218 -18.23 4.78 -10.20
N TRP A 219 -18.54 5.12 -8.95
CA TRP A 219 -17.57 5.52 -7.96
C TRP A 219 -16.48 4.48 -7.73
N LEU A 220 -16.89 3.23 -7.54
CA LEU A 220 -15.95 2.14 -7.26
C LEU A 220 -15.16 1.74 -8.51
N LEU A 221 -15.81 1.64 -9.67
CA LEU A 221 -15.17 1.21 -10.91
C LEU A 221 -14.17 2.24 -11.43
N SER A 222 -14.51 3.53 -11.38
CA SER A 222 -13.59 4.61 -11.76
C SER A 222 -12.34 4.60 -10.88
N TRP A 223 -12.50 4.39 -9.58
CA TRP A 223 -11.39 4.32 -8.64
C TRP A 223 -10.54 3.08 -8.89
N ALA A 224 -11.16 1.91 -9.06
CA ALA A 224 -10.43 0.69 -9.40
C ALA A 224 -9.66 0.81 -10.72
N CYS A 225 -10.28 1.38 -11.76
CA CYS A 225 -9.65 1.58 -13.06
C CYS A 225 -8.50 2.59 -12.99
N THR A 226 -8.68 3.72 -12.30
CA THR A 226 -7.62 4.72 -12.15
C THR A 226 -6.47 4.20 -11.30
N ALA A 227 -6.75 3.56 -10.17
CA ALA A 227 -5.70 2.94 -9.37
C ALA A 227 -4.96 1.84 -10.14
N GLY A 228 -5.68 1.02 -10.93
CA GLY A 228 -5.09 -0.03 -11.76
C GLY A 228 -4.21 0.51 -12.88
N LEU A 229 -4.64 1.61 -13.54
CA LEU A 229 -3.87 2.29 -14.57
C LEU A 229 -2.57 2.86 -13.99
N PHE A 230 -2.64 3.60 -12.89
CA PHE A 230 -1.48 4.22 -12.26
C PHE A 230 -0.50 3.17 -11.72
N TRP A 231 -1.03 2.11 -11.11
CA TRP A 231 -0.21 0.97 -10.69
C TRP A 231 0.46 0.28 -11.88
N GLY A 232 -0.26 0.03 -12.99
CA GLY A 232 0.32 -0.60 -14.17
C GLY A 232 1.39 0.25 -14.86
N ILE A 233 1.19 1.58 -14.93
CA ILE A 233 2.20 2.53 -15.41
C ILE A 233 3.44 2.49 -14.50
N ALA A 234 3.24 2.54 -13.18
CA ALA A 234 4.34 2.51 -12.22
C ALA A 234 5.09 1.16 -12.26
N GLU A 235 4.38 0.04 -12.35
CA GLU A 235 4.98 -1.30 -12.47
C GLU A 235 5.82 -1.43 -13.74
N TYR A 236 5.36 -0.85 -14.85
CA TYR A 236 6.12 -0.82 -16.10
C TYR A 236 7.36 0.10 -16.01
N ALA A 237 7.20 1.30 -15.44
CA ALA A 237 8.24 2.31 -15.43
C ALA A 237 9.31 2.11 -14.34
N VAL A 238 8.93 1.53 -13.20
CA VAL A 238 9.75 1.47 -11.98
C VAL A 238 9.86 0.03 -11.44
N ARG A 239 9.87 -0.94 -12.36
CA ARG A 239 9.88 -2.39 -12.03
C ARG A 239 11.01 -2.78 -11.06
N ASP A 240 12.16 -2.12 -11.20
CA ASP A 240 13.38 -2.43 -10.45
C ASP A 240 13.46 -1.75 -9.08
N CYS A 241 12.44 -0.96 -8.71
CA CYS A 241 12.41 -0.20 -7.45
C CYS A 241 11.09 -0.48 -6.70
N PRO A 242 11.04 -1.60 -5.93
CA PRO A 242 9.86 -2.04 -5.18
C PRO A 242 9.27 -1.01 -4.23
N ALA A 243 10.11 -0.14 -3.69
CA ALA A 243 9.75 0.96 -2.82
C ALA A 243 8.74 1.89 -3.50
N ALA A 244 9.11 2.45 -4.64
CA ALA A 244 8.29 3.38 -5.40
C ALA A 244 6.92 2.79 -5.76
N LEU A 245 6.84 1.46 -5.95
CA LEU A 245 5.59 0.76 -6.20
C LEU A 245 4.67 0.73 -4.97
N GLU A 246 5.18 0.77 -3.74
CA GLU A 246 4.38 0.58 -2.51
C GLU A 246 3.22 1.57 -2.40
N ILE A 247 3.43 2.86 -2.68
CA ILE A 247 2.33 3.86 -2.67
C ILE A 247 1.22 3.45 -3.64
N TRP A 248 1.58 3.10 -4.88
CA TRP A 248 0.63 2.73 -5.93
C TRP A 248 -0.10 1.44 -5.58
N ARG A 249 0.61 0.52 -4.93
CA ARG A 249 0.04 -0.73 -4.44
C ARG A 249 -1.02 -0.47 -3.36
N LEU A 250 -0.71 0.37 -2.37
CA LEU A 250 -1.65 0.74 -1.32
C LEU A 250 -2.84 1.53 -1.85
N PHE A 251 -2.64 2.37 -2.87
CA PHE A 251 -3.75 3.07 -3.53
C PHE A 251 -4.69 2.10 -4.26
N LEU A 252 -4.17 1.02 -4.87
CA LEU A 252 -4.97 0.01 -5.58
C LEU A 252 -5.65 -1.00 -4.65
N ILE A 253 -5.06 -1.33 -3.51
CA ILE A 253 -5.57 -2.41 -2.65
C ILE A 253 -6.94 -2.08 -2.05
N VAL A 254 -7.22 -0.79 -1.80
CA VAL A 254 -8.50 -0.37 -1.21
C VAL A 254 -9.68 -0.59 -2.17
N PRO A 255 -9.67 -0.09 -3.42
CA PRO A 255 -10.76 -0.37 -4.34
C PRO A 255 -10.86 -1.86 -4.70
N ILE A 256 -9.74 -2.60 -4.75
CA ILE A 256 -9.77 -4.06 -4.98
C ILE A 256 -10.47 -4.79 -3.83
N THR A 257 -10.14 -4.48 -2.57
CA THR A 257 -10.81 -5.11 -1.41
C THR A 257 -12.28 -4.74 -1.33
N MET A 258 -12.66 -3.54 -1.75
CA MET A 258 -14.07 -3.14 -1.89
C MET A 258 -14.78 -3.89 -3.02
N LEU A 259 -14.15 -4.11 -4.18
CA LEU A 259 -14.70 -4.95 -5.25
C LEU A 259 -14.85 -6.40 -4.80
N ALA A 260 -13.88 -6.94 -4.06
CA ALA A 260 -13.99 -8.27 -3.47
C ALA A 260 -15.17 -8.35 -2.49
N ALA A 261 -15.33 -7.35 -1.63
CA ALA A 261 -16.48 -7.25 -0.72
C ALA A 261 -17.81 -7.18 -1.49
N TRP A 262 -17.87 -6.43 -2.59
CA TRP A 262 -19.03 -6.41 -3.48
C TRP A 262 -19.32 -7.82 -4.02
N GLY A 263 -18.30 -8.53 -4.51
CA GLY A 263 -18.42 -9.91 -4.98
C GLY A 263 -19.00 -10.84 -3.91
N VAL A 264 -18.55 -10.70 -2.66
CA VAL A 264 -19.10 -11.45 -1.50
C VAL A 264 -20.57 -11.11 -1.25
N VAL A 265 -20.94 -9.84 -1.30
CA VAL A 265 -22.34 -9.40 -1.12
C VAL A 265 -23.23 -9.95 -2.24
N GLU A 266 -22.77 -9.94 -3.49
CA GLU A 266 -23.52 -10.49 -4.62
C GLU A 266 -23.74 -12.01 -4.52
N ILE A 267 -22.77 -12.74 -3.95
CA ILE A 267 -22.93 -14.16 -3.61
C ILE A 267 -23.96 -14.33 -2.50
N ALA A 268 -23.88 -13.53 -1.44
CA ALA A 268 -24.81 -13.59 -0.31
C ALA A 268 -26.26 -13.27 -0.72
N ASP A 269 -26.43 -12.32 -1.64
CA ASP A 269 -27.72 -11.86 -2.17
C ASP A 269 -28.25 -12.74 -3.32
N ARG A 270 -27.54 -13.84 -3.67
CA ARG A 270 -27.94 -14.84 -4.68
C ARG A 270 -28.10 -14.32 -6.10
N ARG A 271 -27.37 -13.27 -6.44
CA ARG A 271 -27.37 -12.70 -7.80
C ARG A 271 -26.43 -13.45 -8.75
N VAL A 272 -25.70 -14.43 -8.22
CA VAL A 272 -24.66 -15.20 -8.90
C VAL A 272 -25.01 -16.69 -8.87
N SER A 273 -24.96 -17.34 -10.02
CA SER A 273 -25.20 -18.80 -10.11
C SER A 273 -23.98 -19.59 -9.65
N LEU A 274 -24.19 -20.80 -9.13
CA LEU A 274 -23.11 -21.69 -8.65
C LEU A 274 -22.05 -21.97 -9.73
N LYS A 275 -22.48 -22.13 -11.00
CA LYS A 275 -21.58 -22.27 -12.16
C LYS A 275 -20.63 -21.07 -12.31
N ARG A 276 -21.13 -19.84 -12.12
CA ARG A 276 -20.33 -18.63 -12.20
C ARG A 276 -19.34 -18.55 -11.05
N LEU A 277 -19.79 -18.84 -9.82
CA LEU A 277 -18.87 -18.88 -8.67
C LEU A 277 -17.72 -19.86 -8.90
N PHE A 278 -18.01 -21.07 -9.39
CA PHE A 278 -16.98 -22.08 -9.63
C PHE A 278 -15.97 -21.62 -10.68
N ALA A 279 -16.43 -20.96 -11.75
CA ALA A 279 -15.54 -20.38 -12.75
C ALA A 279 -14.62 -19.30 -12.16
N TYR A 280 -15.13 -18.41 -11.30
CA TYR A 280 -14.33 -17.39 -10.62
C TYR A 280 -13.38 -17.98 -9.57
N ALA A 281 -13.78 -19.05 -8.88
CA ALA A 281 -12.91 -19.77 -7.95
C ALA A 281 -11.74 -20.44 -8.70
N ILE A 282 -12.01 -21.12 -9.82
CA ILE A 282 -10.97 -21.68 -10.70
C ILE A 282 -10.05 -20.56 -11.19
N PHE A 283 -10.60 -19.44 -11.65
CA PHE A 283 -9.82 -18.29 -12.08
C PHE A 283 -8.89 -17.79 -10.98
N SER A 284 -9.37 -17.73 -9.73
CA SER A 284 -8.54 -17.34 -8.57
C SER A 284 -7.36 -18.28 -8.36
N VAL A 285 -7.61 -19.59 -8.48
CA VAL A 285 -6.57 -20.62 -8.37
C VAL A 285 -5.56 -20.49 -9.50
N ILE A 286 -5.99 -20.30 -10.74
CA ILE A 286 -5.10 -20.14 -11.90
C ILE A 286 -4.20 -18.92 -11.72
N ILE A 287 -4.76 -17.76 -11.34
CA ILE A 287 -3.95 -16.55 -11.09
C ILE A 287 -2.95 -16.78 -9.96
N SER A 288 -3.38 -17.41 -8.86
CA SER A 288 -2.50 -17.74 -7.74
C SER A 288 -1.33 -18.64 -8.19
N LEU A 289 -1.61 -19.65 -9.03
CA LEU A 289 -0.60 -20.57 -9.57
C LEU A 289 0.36 -19.89 -10.56
N LEU A 290 -0.13 -18.98 -11.39
CA LEU A 290 0.71 -18.21 -12.30
C LEU A 290 1.64 -17.27 -11.54
N GLN A 291 1.16 -16.67 -10.44
CA GLN A 291 1.98 -15.82 -9.57
C GLN A 291 3.02 -16.63 -8.78
N SER A 292 2.68 -17.86 -8.36
CA SER A 292 3.65 -18.74 -7.69
C SER A 292 4.70 -19.30 -8.65
N ARG A 293 4.37 -19.46 -9.94
CA ARG A 293 5.31 -19.94 -10.98
C ARG A 293 6.50 -19.00 -11.18
N ASN A 294 6.36 -17.70 -10.92
CA ASN A 294 7.49 -16.77 -10.98
C ASN A 294 8.42 -16.86 -9.75
N ARG A 295 8.20 -17.80 -8.82
CA ARG A 295 8.90 -17.90 -7.52
C ARG A 295 9.55 -19.26 -7.25
N TRP A 296 10.05 -19.97 -8.28
CA TRP A 296 10.56 -21.35 -8.15
C TRP A 296 11.75 -21.54 -7.17
N GLY A 297 12.25 -20.48 -6.52
CA GLY A 297 13.23 -20.56 -5.42
C GLY A 297 12.65 -20.98 -4.06
N ASP A 298 11.40 -20.61 -3.73
CA ASP A 298 10.82 -20.84 -2.39
C ASP A 298 9.89 -22.06 -2.35
N ARG A 299 10.49 -23.23 -2.08
CA ARG A 299 9.77 -24.52 -1.99
C ARG A 299 8.67 -24.54 -0.92
N ALA A 300 8.81 -23.75 0.14
CA ALA A 300 7.83 -23.67 1.22
C ALA A 300 6.51 -23.00 0.80
N TYR A 301 6.59 -21.97 -0.06
CA TYR A 301 5.40 -21.24 -0.54
C TYR A 301 4.60 -22.07 -1.55
N LEU A 302 5.28 -22.80 -2.45
CA LEU A 302 4.64 -23.76 -3.36
C LEU A 302 3.93 -24.87 -2.59
N PHE A 303 4.53 -25.35 -1.50
CA PHE A 303 3.89 -26.35 -0.64
C PHE A 303 2.65 -25.77 0.06
N GLN A 304 2.71 -24.57 0.65
CA GLN A 304 1.54 -23.95 1.30
C GLN A 304 0.41 -23.64 0.32
N THR A 305 0.71 -23.01 -0.83
CA THR A 305 -0.31 -22.70 -1.84
C THR A 305 -0.89 -23.96 -2.49
N ALA A 306 -0.06 -24.95 -2.81
CA ALA A 306 -0.54 -26.24 -3.32
C ALA A 306 -1.38 -26.97 -2.26
N THR A 307 -0.97 -26.98 -0.99
CA THR A 307 -1.74 -27.65 0.08
C THR A 307 -3.07 -26.94 0.33
N LEU A 308 -3.11 -25.60 0.28
CA LEU A 308 -4.33 -24.82 0.42
C LEU A 308 -5.29 -24.99 -0.76
N VAL A 309 -4.78 -24.91 -1.99
CA VAL A 309 -5.55 -25.15 -3.22
C VAL A 309 -6.05 -26.60 -3.25
N MET A 310 -5.21 -27.57 -2.91
CA MET A 310 -5.58 -28.98 -2.82
C MET A 310 -6.58 -29.24 -1.68
N SER A 311 -6.51 -28.53 -0.56
CA SER A 311 -7.52 -28.64 0.51
C SER A 311 -8.88 -28.07 0.06
N LEU A 312 -8.90 -26.94 -0.64
CA LEU A 312 -10.11 -26.37 -1.27
C LEU A 312 -10.69 -27.30 -2.34
N ILE A 313 -9.84 -27.90 -3.17
CA ILE A 313 -10.24 -28.83 -4.24
C ILE A 313 -10.58 -30.22 -3.70
N ALA A 314 -10.04 -30.68 -2.57
CA ALA A 314 -10.35 -31.98 -1.98
C ALA A 314 -11.61 -31.94 -1.12
N ILE A 315 -11.81 -30.84 -0.38
CA ILE A 315 -12.96 -30.68 0.52
C ILE A 315 -14.23 -30.31 -0.27
N SER A 316 -14.11 -29.49 -1.33
CA SER A 316 -15.24 -29.04 -2.16
C SER A 316 -16.05 -30.20 -2.76
N PRO A 317 -15.48 -31.18 -3.49
CA PRO A 317 -16.22 -32.25 -4.15
C PRO A 317 -16.77 -33.27 -3.17
N ILE A 318 -16.07 -33.57 -2.06
CA ILE A 318 -16.53 -34.55 -1.07
C ILE A 318 -17.70 -33.99 -0.27
N ILE A 319 -17.66 -32.70 0.09
CA ILE A 319 -18.76 -32.00 0.75
C ILE A 319 -19.93 -31.81 -0.23
N VAL A 320 -19.66 -31.38 -1.46
CA VAL A 320 -20.68 -31.24 -2.52
C VAL A 320 -21.33 -32.58 -2.85
N TRP A 321 -20.56 -33.66 -2.97
CA TRP A 321 -21.07 -35.01 -3.26
C TRP A 321 -21.87 -35.62 -2.10
N LYS A 322 -21.40 -35.49 -0.85
CA LYS A 322 -22.18 -35.90 0.34
C LYS A 322 -23.46 -35.07 0.51
N LEU A 323 -23.44 -33.78 0.22
CA LEU A 323 -24.62 -32.90 0.29
C LEU A 323 -25.58 -33.10 -0.89
N LEU A 324 -25.11 -33.55 -2.06
CA LEU A 324 -25.94 -33.89 -3.21
C LEU A 324 -26.71 -35.21 -3.02
N ARG A 325 -26.16 -36.17 -2.26
CA ARG A 325 -26.74 -37.52 -2.13
C ARG A 325 -27.94 -37.62 -1.16
N TRP A 326 -28.15 -36.68 -0.25
CA TRP A 326 -29.13 -36.82 0.84
C TRP A 326 -30.11 -35.64 0.95
N SER A 327 -31.19 -35.55 0.12
CA SER A 327 -32.46 -34.79 0.33
C SER A 327 -32.87 -33.59 -0.57
N LYS A 328 -34.20 -33.43 -0.69
CA LYS A 328 -35.05 -32.65 -1.63
C LYS A 328 -35.08 -31.11 -1.47
N HIS A 329 -34.13 -30.48 -0.76
CA HIS A 329 -34.12 -29.02 -0.55
C HIS A 329 -32.86 -28.35 -1.14
N GLN A 330 -32.89 -28.17 -2.46
CA GLN A 330 -31.77 -27.68 -3.28
C GLN A 330 -31.32 -26.25 -2.88
N ASP A 331 -32.26 -25.34 -2.67
CA ASP A 331 -31.98 -23.93 -2.38
C ASP A 331 -31.30 -23.65 -1.03
N ARG A 332 -31.56 -24.47 0.00
CA ARG A 332 -30.96 -24.24 1.34
C ARG A 332 -29.52 -24.75 1.40
N ARG A 333 -29.16 -25.70 0.54
CA ARG A 333 -27.84 -26.35 0.48
C ARG A 333 -26.86 -25.55 -0.35
N GLU A 334 -27.31 -25.03 -1.49
CA GLU A 334 -26.51 -24.08 -2.26
C GLU A 334 -26.09 -22.89 -1.37
N ARG A 335 -26.99 -22.41 -0.48
CA ARG A 335 -26.65 -21.37 0.50
C ARG A 335 -25.53 -21.76 1.47
N GLN A 336 -25.58 -22.96 2.03
CA GLN A 336 -24.56 -23.42 2.98
C GLN A 336 -23.20 -23.61 2.30
N ILE A 337 -23.20 -24.14 1.07
CA ILE A 337 -21.98 -24.35 0.28
C ILE A 337 -21.36 -23.02 -0.15
N LEU A 338 -22.15 -22.10 -0.70
CA LEU A 338 -21.69 -20.76 -1.10
C LEU A 338 -21.12 -19.98 0.09
N CYS A 339 -21.81 -20.04 1.24
CA CYS A 339 -21.35 -19.39 2.46
C CYS A 339 -20.03 -20.01 2.97
N LEU A 340 -19.92 -21.33 2.98
CA LEU A 340 -18.73 -22.05 3.43
C LEU A 340 -17.52 -21.80 2.52
N ILE A 341 -17.70 -21.76 1.19
CA ILE A 341 -16.64 -21.41 0.24
C ILE A 341 -16.20 -19.95 0.44
N THR A 342 -17.15 -19.04 0.66
CA THR A 342 -16.81 -17.62 0.83
C THR A 342 -16.09 -17.39 2.17
N LEU A 343 -16.58 -18.01 3.25
CA LEU A 343 -15.94 -17.95 4.56
C LEU A 343 -14.56 -18.60 4.55
N SER A 344 -14.37 -19.70 3.81
CA SER A 344 -13.04 -20.31 3.69
C SER A 344 -12.08 -19.41 2.92
N LEU A 345 -12.50 -18.81 1.80
CA LEU A 345 -11.66 -17.85 1.07
C LEU A 345 -11.26 -16.65 1.95
N VAL A 346 -12.21 -16.08 2.70
CA VAL A 346 -11.91 -15.00 3.65
C VAL A 346 -10.98 -15.49 4.77
N GLY A 347 -11.27 -16.64 5.39
CA GLY A 347 -10.45 -17.20 6.46
C GLY A 347 -9.01 -17.48 6.02
N LEU A 348 -8.79 -17.92 4.78
CA LEU A 348 -7.46 -18.12 4.22
C LEU A 348 -6.69 -16.82 4.06
N THR A 349 -7.36 -15.75 3.59
CA THR A 349 -6.73 -14.42 3.52
C THR A 349 -6.37 -13.88 4.91
N MET A 350 -7.17 -14.19 5.94
CA MET A 350 -6.85 -13.83 7.32
C MET A 350 -5.62 -14.56 7.84
N ILE A 351 -5.52 -15.87 7.61
CA ILE A 351 -4.39 -16.67 8.08
C ILE A 351 -3.10 -16.20 7.42
N ASP A 352 -3.14 -15.94 6.11
CA ASP A 352 -2.01 -15.37 5.37
C ASP A 352 -1.57 -14.02 5.97
N GLY A 353 -2.51 -13.08 6.16
CA GLY A 353 -2.25 -11.78 6.78
C GLY A 353 -1.68 -11.87 8.20
N LEU A 354 -2.28 -12.67 9.07
CA LEU A 354 -1.81 -12.85 10.45
C LEU A 354 -0.44 -13.51 10.52
N SER A 355 -0.11 -14.43 9.60
CA SER A 355 1.22 -15.04 9.56
C SER A 355 2.32 -14.02 9.30
N THR A 356 2.07 -13.01 8.46
CA THR A 356 3.03 -11.94 8.18
C THR A 356 3.29 -11.01 9.36
N VAL A 357 2.27 -10.76 10.18
CA VAL A 357 2.37 -9.91 11.39
C VAL A 357 3.31 -10.52 12.43
N ASN A 358 3.23 -11.83 12.64
CA ASN A 358 4.02 -12.53 13.66
C ASN A 358 5.52 -12.49 13.35
N LEU A 359 5.91 -12.52 12.08
CA LEU A 359 7.31 -12.42 11.66
C LEU A 359 7.90 -11.02 11.96
N ASN A 360 7.09 -9.97 11.87
CA ASN A 360 7.52 -8.58 12.13
C ASN A 360 7.55 -8.21 13.61
N ALA A 361 6.74 -8.84 14.45
CA ALA A 361 6.72 -8.54 15.87
C ALA A 361 8.10 -8.78 16.52
N ALA A 362 8.79 -9.86 16.14
CA ALA A 362 10.13 -10.18 16.62
C ALA A 362 11.16 -9.11 16.24
N SER A 363 11.16 -8.68 14.97
CA SER A 363 12.09 -7.66 14.47
C SER A 363 11.84 -6.27 15.10
N THR A 364 10.59 -5.96 15.45
CA THR A 364 10.23 -4.72 16.14
C THR A 364 10.74 -4.67 17.59
N VAL A 365 10.76 -5.82 18.28
CA VAL A 365 11.33 -5.92 19.65
C VAL A 365 12.83 -5.63 19.62
N GLU A 366 13.54 -6.19 18.65
CA GLU A 366 14.98 -5.96 18.46
C GLU A 366 15.30 -4.49 18.14
N LEU A 367 14.52 -3.85 17.27
CA LEU A 367 14.68 -2.42 16.98
C LEU A 367 14.43 -1.53 18.20
N ARG A 368 13.44 -1.86 19.04
CA ARG A 368 13.19 -1.11 20.28
C ARG A 368 14.33 -1.27 21.28
N ALA A 369 14.88 -2.47 21.37
CA ALA A 369 16.04 -2.74 22.22
C ALA A 369 17.28 -2.01 21.69
N LEU A 370 17.52 -2.02 20.39
CA LEU A 370 18.56 -1.20 19.75
C LEU A 370 18.38 0.29 20.06
N ASN A 371 17.16 0.83 19.93
CA ASN A 371 16.91 2.25 20.22
C ASN A 371 17.19 2.63 21.68
N ARG A 372 17.01 1.69 22.62
CA ARG A 372 17.39 1.88 24.03
C ARG A 372 18.89 1.81 24.22
N ASP A 373 19.58 0.90 23.55
CA ASP A 373 21.03 0.79 23.67
C ASP A 373 21.75 2.01 23.06
N LEU A 374 21.19 2.55 21.98
CA LEU A 374 21.64 3.80 21.37
C LEU A 374 21.45 5.02 22.29
N ASP A 375 20.65 4.96 23.36
CA ASP A 375 20.57 6.04 24.37
C ASP A 375 21.91 6.26 25.07
N ASN A 376 22.75 5.23 25.14
CA ASN A 376 24.05 5.29 25.80
C ASN A 376 25.16 5.80 24.86
N VAL A 377 24.85 5.96 23.57
CA VAL A 377 25.79 6.50 22.58
C VAL A 377 25.68 8.02 22.61
N GLY A 378 26.83 8.71 22.74
CA GLY A 378 26.89 10.18 22.81
C GLY A 378 26.50 10.88 21.51
N THR A 379 26.91 12.14 21.36
CA THR A 379 26.68 12.90 20.12
C THR A 379 27.47 12.30 18.96
N VAL A 380 26.79 12.08 17.84
CA VAL A 380 27.35 11.54 16.60
C VAL A 380 27.12 12.56 15.49
N ASP A 381 28.19 12.94 14.80
CA ASP A 381 28.14 13.92 13.71
C ASP A 381 28.02 13.26 12.33
N ARG A 382 28.36 11.96 12.25
CA ARG A 382 28.30 11.21 10.99
C ARG A 382 27.90 9.75 11.20
N LEU A 383 27.02 9.29 10.31
CA LEU A 383 26.47 7.95 10.27
C LEU A 383 26.94 7.26 8.99
N VAL A 384 27.59 6.13 9.12
CA VAL A 384 27.98 5.29 7.98
C VAL A 384 27.22 3.97 8.07
N PHE A 385 26.36 3.72 7.09
CA PHE A 385 25.70 2.42 6.96
C PHE A 385 26.50 1.57 5.96
N ALA A 386 27.01 0.43 6.43
CA ALA A 386 27.68 -0.56 5.61
C ALA A 386 26.75 -1.76 5.42
N SER A 387 26.25 -1.97 4.21
CA SER A 387 25.32 -3.07 3.92
C SER A 387 25.43 -3.53 2.47
N ARG A 388 25.56 -4.84 2.25
CA ARG A 388 25.56 -5.43 0.88
C ARG A 388 24.19 -5.38 0.24
N SER A 389 23.16 -5.45 1.07
CA SER A 389 21.77 -5.22 0.72
C SER A 389 21.40 -3.76 0.98
N SER A 390 20.27 -3.30 0.47
CA SER A 390 19.75 -1.99 0.84
C SER A 390 19.46 -1.94 2.37
N ILE A 391 19.21 -0.79 3.01
CA ILE A 391 19.02 -0.67 4.48
C ILE A 391 17.56 -0.51 4.91
N SER A 392 17.09 -1.25 5.93
CA SER A 392 15.74 -1.11 6.54
C SER A 392 15.38 0.35 6.87
N PRO A 393 14.19 0.86 6.50
CA PRO A 393 13.84 2.26 6.73
C PRO A 393 13.51 2.48 8.20
N GLU A 394 13.07 1.44 8.91
CA GLU A 394 12.86 1.50 10.37
C GLU A 394 14.18 1.72 11.10
N LEU A 395 15.26 1.06 10.64
CA LEU A 395 16.61 1.27 11.18
C LEU A 395 17.13 2.69 10.85
N VAL A 396 17.00 3.13 9.60
CA VAL A 396 17.38 4.50 9.19
C VAL A 396 16.62 5.54 10.00
N PHE A 397 15.30 5.36 10.16
CA PHE A 397 14.45 6.25 10.93
C PHE A 397 14.87 6.33 12.39
N ILE A 398 15.09 5.20 13.06
CA ILE A 398 15.52 5.19 14.46
C ILE A 398 16.84 5.96 14.62
N VAL A 399 17.84 5.67 13.78
CA VAL A 399 19.15 6.29 13.89
C VAL A 399 19.09 7.79 13.56
N ARG A 400 18.40 8.19 12.48
CA ARG A 400 18.24 9.61 12.12
C ARG A 400 17.37 10.39 13.10
N SER A 401 16.41 9.74 13.76
CA SER A 401 15.60 10.41 14.79
C SER A 401 16.42 10.83 16.00
N ARG A 402 17.56 10.15 16.25
CA ARG A 402 18.49 10.48 17.34
C ARG A 402 19.50 11.55 16.96
N TRP A 403 20.09 11.44 15.78
CA TRP A 403 21.07 12.41 15.27
C TRP A 403 20.58 12.98 13.93
N PRO A 404 19.60 13.92 13.95
CA PRO A 404 18.98 14.43 12.72
C PRO A 404 19.93 15.28 11.87
N GLU A 405 20.94 15.89 12.49
CA GLU A 405 21.93 16.74 11.83
C GLU A 405 23.13 15.95 11.31
N ALA A 406 23.25 14.66 11.64
CA ALA A 406 24.40 13.86 11.26
C ALA A 406 24.41 13.56 9.76
N ALA A 407 25.58 13.70 9.13
CA ALA A 407 25.76 13.35 7.72
C ALA A 407 25.65 11.83 7.55
N VAL A 408 24.83 11.38 6.58
CA VAL A 408 24.58 9.95 6.36
C VAL A 408 25.24 9.49 5.07
N ASN A 409 26.07 8.46 5.16
CA ASN A 409 26.65 7.78 4.00
C ASN A 409 26.23 6.31 3.98
N HIS A 410 25.95 5.80 2.79
CA HIS A 410 25.70 4.38 2.56
C HIS A 410 26.84 3.80 1.72
N VAL A 411 27.31 2.63 2.12
CA VAL A 411 28.41 1.93 1.47
C VAL A 411 28.09 0.45 1.37
N THR A 412 28.38 -0.16 0.22
CA THR A 412 28.00 -1.55 -0.06
C THR A 412 29.01 -2.57 0.44
N ASP A 413 30.23 -2.13 0.72
CA ASP A 413 31.33 -2.95 1.18
C ASP A 413 32.02 -2.35 2.42
N TRP A 414 32.50 -3.24 3.28
CA TRP A 414 33.20 -2.88 4.50
C TRP A 414 34.47 -2.05 4.24
N ASN A 415 35.23 -2.39 3.20
CA ASN A 415 36.50 -1.71 2.90
C ASN A 415 36.27 -0.26 2.49
N SER A 416 35.28 0.01 1.64
CA SER A 416 34.93 1.39 1.31
C SER A 416 34.29 2.11 2.49
N ALA A 417 33.56 1.42 3.38
CA ALA A 417 33.04 2.04 4.60
C ALA A 417 34.19 2.53 5.50
N MET A 418 35.21 1.68 5.69
CA MET A 418 36.40 2.03 6.46
C MET A 418 37.24 3.11 5.77
N SER A 419 37.43 3.03 4.45
CA SER A 419 38.11 4.05 3.66
C SER A 419 37.41 5.42 3.80
N ASN A 420 36.08 5.45 3.74
CA ASN A 420 35.28 6.67 3.90
C ASN A 420 35.37 7.27 5.32
N ILE A 421 35.52 6.44 6.34
CA ILE A 421 35.74 6.84 7.73
C ILE A 421 37.14 7.44 7.88
N VAL A 422 38.17 6.72 7.41
CA VAL A 422 39.57 7.16 7.47
C VAL A 422 39.81 8.45 6.67
N GLN A 423 39.33 8.52 5.42
CA GLN A 423 39.49 9.70 4.57
C GLN A 423 38.83 10.95 5.17
N HIS A 424 37.64 10.79 5.77
CA HIS A 424 36.95 11.92 6.38
C HIS A 424 37.72 12.44 7.59
N ARG A 425 38.18 11.58 8.50
CA ARG A 425 38.98 12.00 9.66
C ARG A 425 40.30 12.66 9.29
N ILE A 426 40.94 12.22 8.21
CA ILE A 426 42.13 12.92 7.70
C ILE A 426 41.78 14.35 7.26
N SER A 427 40.57 14.55 6.72
CA SER A 427 40.08 15.86 6.29
C SER A 427 39.54 16.73 7.42
N THR A 428 38.89 16.15 8.43
CA THR A 428 38.30 16.86 9.56
C THR A 428 39.17 16.63 10.79
N LYS A 429 40.09 17.56 11.10
CA LYS A 429 40.97 17.52 12.29
C LYS A 429 40.24 17.50 13.66
N HIS A 430 38.93 17.29 13.68
CA HIS A 430 38.11 17.25 14.89
C HIS A 430 37.76 15.80 15.24
N ASN A 431 37.83 15.47 16.54
CA ASN A 431 37.32 14.21 17.09
C ASN A 431 35.79 14.24 17.09
N THR A 432 35.18 14.11 15.92
CA THR A 432 33.73 13.97 15.77
C THR A 432 33.34 12.50 15.98
N GLY A 433 32.27 12.25 16.73
CA GLY A 433 31.75 10.90 16.93
C GLY A 433 31.23 10.35 15.61
N GLU A 434 31.77 9.23 15.14
CA GLU A 434 31.31 8.54 13.93
C GLU A 434 30.73 7.18 14.30
N LEU A 435 29.50 6.92 13.86
CA LEU A 435 28.81 5.66 14.11
C LEU A 435 28.76 4.84 12.83
N LEU A 436 29.31 3.62 12.88
CA LEU A 436 29.28 2.65 11.80
C LEU A 436 28.22 1.59 12.12
N ILE A 437 27.22 1.49 11.25
CA ILE A 437 26.13 0.53 11.36
C ILE A 437 26.29 -0.50 10.25
N CYS A 438 26.52 -1.75 10.63
CA CYS A 438 26.76 -2.85 9.71
C CYS A 438 25.59 -3.80 9.71
N TRP A 439 25.00 -3.97 8.53
CA TRP A 439 23.90 -4.89 8.32
C TRP A 439 24.27 -5.86 7.20
N ASP A 440 24.11 -7.16 7.41
CA ASP A 440 24.38 -8.18 6.38
C ASP A 440 25.87 -8.32 5.96
N ILE A 441 26.80 -7.87 6.80
CA ILE A 441 28.24 -7.99 6.57
C ILE A 441 28.88 -8.88 7.64
N ALA A 442 29.04 -10.16 7.32
CA ALA A 442 29.66 -11.16 8.19
C ALA A 442 31.14 -10.90 8.49
N GLU A 443 31.79 -10.00 7.74
CA GLU A 443 33.18 -9.59 7.95
C GLU A 443 33.36 -8.65 9.17
N ALA A 444 32.27 -8.00 9.63
CA ALA A 444 32.31 -7.08 10.77
C ALA A 444 32.64 -7.77 12.10
N SER A 445 32.20 -9.02 12.28
CA SER A 445 32.47 -9.80 13.50
C SER A 445 33.90 -10.37 13.56
N ARG A 446 34.67 -10.28 12.46
CA ARG A 446 36.03 -10.83 12.37
C ARG A 446 37.13 -9.87 12.81
N PHE A 447 36.81 -8.63 13.17
CA PHE A 447 37.84 -7.63 13.44
C PHE A 447 37.77 -7.04 14.86
N LYS A 448 38.65 -7.59 15.72
CA LYS A 448 39.20 -6.90 16.90
C LYS A 448 40.57 -6.28 16.62
N ASP A 449 41.14 -6.49 15.43
CA ASP A 449 42.58 -6.32 15.17
C ASP A 449 42.95 -5.38 13.99
N LEU A 450 42.04 -4.49 13.53
CA LEU A 450 42.42 -3.50 12.51
C LEU A 450 43.28 -2.40 13.13
N GLN A 451 44.55 -2.39 12.71
CA GLN A 451 45.58 -1.43 13.11
C GLN A 451 45.29 0.00 12.62
N ASN A 452 45.72 0.95 13.46
CA ASN A 452 45.90 2.39 13.27
C ASN A 452 45.53 3.01 11.90
N PRO A 453 44.76 4.12 11.88
CA PRO A 453 44.53 5.05 13.00
C PRO A 453 43.12 5.02 13.65
N VAL A 454 42.25 4.07 13.32
CA VAL A 454 40.85 4.04 13.79
C VAL A 454 40.59 2.80 14.65
N ILE A 455 40.21 3.00 15.92
CA ILE A 455 39.67 1.94 16.77
C ILE A 455 38.17 1.85 16.50
N VAL A 456 37.69 0.64 16.26
CA VAL A 456 36.27 0.36 16.08
C VAL A 456 35.79 -0.36 17.34
N VAL A 457 35.06 0.33 18.20
CA VAL A 457 34.53 -0.23 19.46
C VAL A 457 33.08 -0.64 19.24
N PRO A 458 32.64 -1.84 19.65
CA PRO A 458 31.22 -2.18 19.60
C PRO A 458 30.43 -1.22 20.50
N ALA A 459 29.57 -0.40 19.89
CA ALA A 459 28.71 0.54 20.60
C ALA A 459 27.47 -0.17 21.17
N VAL A 460 27.01 -1.21 20.47
CA VAL A 460 25.88 -2.06 20.86
C VAL A 460 26.24 -3.51 20.56
N GLY A 461 25.73 -4.45 21.37
CA GLY A 461 25.92 -5.88 21.13
C GLY A 461 25.36 -6.33 19.77
N SER A 462 25.98 -7.35 19.17
CA SER A 462 25.48 -7.98 17.93
C SER A 462 24.05 -8.47 18.11
N ARG A 463 23.20 -8.18 17.13
CA ARG A 463 21.77 -8.52 17.14
C ARG A 463 21.36 -9.16 15.83
N ILE A 464 20.29 -9.94 15.86
CA ILE A 464 19.66 -10.48 14.65
C ILE A 464 18.42 -9.64 14.36
N PHE A 465 18.46 -8.88 13.27
CA PHE A 465 17.33 -8.08 12.80
C PHE A 465 16.94 -8.52 11.40
N ARG A 466 15.70 -9.03 11.25
CA ARG A 466 15.16 -9.60 9.99
C ARG A 466 16.07 -10.69 9.41
N ASP A 467 16.41 -11.67 10.24
CA ASP A 467 17.27 -12.82 9.92
C ASP A 467 18.69 -12.46 9.45
N ARG A 468 19.12 -11.21 9.68
CA ARG A 468 20.44 -10.70 9.34
C ARG A 468 21.14 -10.16 10.58
N GLU A 469 22.46 -10.31 10.62
CA GLU A 469 23.27 -9.76 11.70
C GLU A 469 23.36 -8.23 11.57
N LEU A 470 23.07 -7.54 12.67
CA LEU A 470 23.17 -6.10 12.83
C LEU A 470 24.21 -5.82 13.91
N ASN A 471 25.26 -5.11 13.52
CA ASN A 471 26.35 -4.69 14.39
C ASN A 471 26.46 -3.17 14.36
N VAL A 472 26.65 -2.54 15.52
CA VAL A 472 26.83 -1.09 15.61
C VAL A 472 28.13 -0.81 16.33
N PHE A 473 28.97 0.00 15.69
CA PHE A 473 30.28 0.36 16.19
C PHE A 473 30.44 1.86 16.31
N LEU A 474 31.09 2.29 17.38
CA LEU A 474 31.62 3.63 17.52
C LEU A 474 33.05 3.62 17.00
N CYS A 475 33.33 4.48 16.03
CA CYS A 475 34.69 4.69 15.58
C CYS A 475 35.34 5.73 16.48
N GLU A 476 36.41 5.35 17.18
CA GLU A 476 37.20 6.22 18.04
C GLU A 476 38.63 6.34 17.48
N THR A 477 39.29 7.45 17.77
CA THR A 477 40.70 7.64 17.43
C THR A 477 41.53 7.13 18.60
N THR A 478 42.62 6.41 18.32
CA THR A 478 43.75 6.35 19.25
C THR A 478 44.28 7.78 19.37
N VAL A 479 43.85 8.51 20.38
CA VAL A 479 44.60 9.68 20.82
C VAL A 479 45.92 9.12 21.33
N GLY A 480 46.96 9.20 20.52
CA GLY A 480 48.31 9.07 21.03
C GLY A 480 48.51 10.17 22.06
N GLU A 481 48.75 9.76 23.32
CA GLU A 481 49.46 10.59 24.29
C GLU A 481 50.83 11.00 23.74
#